data_AF-A0A0U5L872-F1
#
_entry.id   AF-A0A0U5L872-F1
#
_cell.length_a   1.000
_cell.length_b   1.000
_cell.length_c   1.000
_cell.angle_alpha   90.00
_cell.angle_beta   90.00
_cell.angle_gamma   90.00
#
_symmetry.space_group_name_H-M   'P 1'
#
loop_
_entity.id
_entity.type
_entity.pdbx_description
1 polymer ?
#
loop_
_entity_poly.entity_id
_entity_poly.type
_entity_poly.pdbx_seq_one_letter_code
_entity_poly.pdbx_strand_id
1 'polypeptide(L)'
;MSLSLAEHLQRYRDDIARQLQEVESRRASLTASWYRLRENWQGEGADAFHQAFHRALSRFDSQAERLQRMLPQLDVALENLRAHFNSEG
;
A
#
# COMPACT_ATOMS: atom_id res chain seq x y z
N MET A 1 -26.45 -8.65 13.70
CA MET A 1 -26.61 -8.97 12.26
C MET A 1 -25.23 -9.25 11.69
N SER A 2 -25.01 -10.44 11.11
CA SER A 2 -23.77 -10.79 10.42
C SER A 2 -23.72 -10.07 9.07
N LEU A 3 -22.56 -9.50 8.72
CA LEU A 3 -22.36 -8.90 7.41
C LEU A 3 -22.43 -9.96 6.31
N SER A 4 -22.97 -9.59 5.16
CA SER A 4 -22.89 -10.38 3.93
C SER A 4 -21.44 -10.58 3.50
N LEU A 5 -21.20 -11.58 2.66
CA LEU A 5 -19.88 -11.81 2.06
C LEU A 5 -19.40 -10.59 1.25
N ALA A 6 -20.33 -9.90 0.56
CA ALA A 6 -20.06 -8.68 -0.19
C ALA A 6 -19.52 -7.55 0.70
N GLU A 7 -20.14 -7.35 1.86
CA GLU A 7 -19.74 -6.31 2.80
C GLU A 7 -18.39 -6.62 3.45
N HIS A 8 -18.11 -7.89 3.77
CA HIS A 8 -16.78 -8.29 4.26
C HIS A 8 -15.69 -8.02 3.21
N LEU A 9 -15.95 -8.40 1.95
CA LEU A 9 -15.01 -8.19 0.87
C LEU A 9 -14.79 -6.70 0.55
N GLN A 10 -15.85 -5.89 0.63
CA GLN A 10 -15.78 -4.44 0.47
C GLN A 10 -14.93 -3.80 1.55
N ARG A 11 -15.15 -4.17 2.83
CA ARG A 11 -14.32 -3.68 3.94
C ARG A 11 -12.86 -4.05 3.79
N TYR A 12 -12.58 -5.29 3.38
CA TYR A 12 -11.22 -5.74 3.14
C TYR A 12 -10.55 -4.95 2.00
N ARG A 13 -11.28 -4.69 0.91
CA ARG A 13 -10.81 -3.83 -0.19
C ARG A 13 -10.50 -2.42 0.28
N ASP A 14 -11.36 -1.82 1.08
CA ASP A 14 -11.17 -0.48 1.63
C ASP A 14 -9.97 -0.43 2.61
N ASP A 15 -9.76 -1.49 3.38
CA ASP A 15 -8.59 -1.65 4.24
C ASP A 15 -7.29 -1.73 3.43
N ILE A 16 -7.27 -2.50 2.33
CA ILE A 16 -6.11 -2.57 1.44
C ILE A 16 -5.83 -1.21 0.79
N ALA A 17 -6.87 -0.49 0.35
CA ALA A 17 -6.73 0.84 -0.24
C ALA A 17 -6.15 1.84 0.77
N ARG A 18 -6.64 1.83 2.00
CA ARG A 18 -6.10 2.65 3.09
C ARG A 18 -4.64 2.30 3.40
N GLN A 19 -4.30 1.00 3.49
CA GLN A 19 -2.92 0.57 3.72
C GLN A 19 -1.98 1.01 2.60
N LEU A 20 -2.43 0.97 1.34
CA LEU A 20 -1.64 1.46 0.22
C LEU A 20 -1.32 2.95 0.37
N GLN A 21 -2.33 3.76 0.67
CA GLN A 21 -2.15 5.19 0.91
C GLN A 21 -1.18 5.46 2.08
N GLU A 22 -1.27 4.69 3.17
CA GLU A 22 -0.35 4.80 4.30
C GLU A 22 1.09 4.45 3.91
N VAL A 23 1.30 3.39 3.14
CA VAL A 23 2.62 2.94 2.64
C VAL A 23 3.24 4.03 1.76
N GLU A 24 2.48 4.58 0.82
CA GLU A 24 2.93 5.63 -0.09
C GLU A 24 3.26 6.92 0.66
N SER A 25 2.43 7.31 1.62
CA SER A 25 2.65 8.49 2.47
C SER A 25 3.91 8.36 3.33
N ARG A 26 4.09 7.21 4.00
CA ARG A 26 5.28 6.94 4.82
C ARG A 26 6.55 6.92 3.98
N ARG A 27 6.51 6.32 2.79
CA ARG A 27 7.60 6.33 1.82
C ARG A 27 7.97 7.76 1.41
N ALA A 28 6.98 8.58 1.05
CA ALA A 28 7.22 9.98 0.67
C ALA A 28 7.84 10.79 1.83
N SER A 29 7.32 10.62 3.05
CA SER A 29 7.85 11.26 4.25
C SER A 29 9.29 10.85 4.57
N LEU A 30 9.59 9.55 4.51
CA LEU A 30 10.94 9.03 4.71
C LEU A 30 11.91 9.59 3.67
N THR A 31 11.49 9.62 2.40
CA THR A 31 12.27 10.16 1.28
C THR A 31 12.60 11.64 1.48
N ALA A 32 11.58 12.45 1.78
CA ALA A 32 11.77 13.88 2.03
C ALA A 32 12.62 14.16 3.27
N SER A 33 12.54 13.32 4.31
CA SER A 33 13.35 13.46 5.52
C SER A 33 14.80 13.08 5.28
N TRP A 34 15.05 12.03 4.51
CA TRP A 34 16.40 11.62 4.14
C TRP A 34 17.11 12.67 3.28
N TYR A 35 16.46 13.20 2.24
CA TYR A 35 17.11 14.20 1.38
C TYR A 35 17.48 15.47 2.13
N ARG A 36 16.60 15.97 3.02
CA ARG A 36 16.91 17.11 3.90
C ARG A 36 18.10 16.83 4.84
N LEU A 37 18.19 15.61 5.38
CA LEU A 37 19.33 15.23 6.21
C LEU A 37 20.63 15.15 5.39
N ARG A 38 20.56 14.60 4.18
CA ARG A 38 21.72 14.35 3.31
C ARG A 38 22.40 15.63 2.81
N GLU A 39 21.67 16.74 2.77
CA GLU A 39 22.22 18.08 2.46
C GLU A 39 23.31 18.48 3.46
N ASN A 40 23.13 18.14 4.74
CA ASN A 40 23.98 18.61 5.83
C ASN A 40 24.87 17.50 6.43
N TRP A 41 24.51 16.24 6.22
CA TRP A 41 25.26 15.09 6.73
C TRP A 41 26.02 14.39 5.60
N GLN A 42 27.36 14.40 5.71
CA GLN A 42 28.28 13.80 4.74
C GLN A 42 29.25 12.82 5.41
N GLY A 43 29.99 12.08 4.59
CA GLY A 43 30.99 11.09 5.02
C GLY A 43 30.46 9.66 5.06
N GLU A 44 31.32 8.74 5.49
CA GLU A 44 31.08 7.29 5.42
C GLU A 44 29.78 6.85 6.11
N GLY A 45 29.43 7.47 7.25
CA GLY A 45 28.19 7.19 7.96
C GLY A 45 26.95 7.57 7.14
N ALA A 46 26.99 8.70 6.43
CA ALA A 46 25.90 9.13 5.55
C ALA A 46 25.74 8.18 4.36
N ASP A 47 26.84 7.68 3.80
CA ASP A 47 26.80 6.75 2.68
C ASP A 47 26.32 5.35 3.10
N ALA A 48 26.74 4.87 4.28
CA ALA A 48 26.22 3.63 4.87
C ALA A 48 24.72 3.71 5.15
N PHE A 49 24.25 4.85 5.69
CA PHE A 49 22.83 5.10 5.87
C PHE A 49 22.09 5.18 4.53
N HIS A 50 22.68 5.81 3.50
CA HIS A 50 22.07 5.91 2.18
C HIS A 50 21.75 4.53 1.59
N GLN A 51 22.67 3.57 1.74
CA GLN A 51 22.42 2.19 1.32
C GLN A 51 21.29 1.53 2.12
N ALA A 52 21.24 1.75 3.44
CA ALA A 52 20.15 1.24 4.28
C ALA A 52 18.79 1.87 3.92
N PHE A 53 18.78 3.16 3.62
CA PHE A 53 17.63 3.91 3.14
C PHE A 53 17.09 3.33 1.83
N HIS A 54 17.94 3.06 0.83
CA HIS A 54 17.51 2.43 -0.42
C HIS A 54 16.91 1.03 -0.22
N ARG A 55 17.51 0.23 0.68
CA ARG A 55 16.93 -1.07 1.06
C ARG A 55 15.55 -0.92 1.71
N ALA A 56 15.35 0.11 2.52
CA ALA A 56 14.05 0.40 3.11
C ALA A 56 13.04 0.84 2.03
N LEU A 57 13.43 1.73 1.12
CA LEU A 57 12.56 2.19 0.01
C LEU A 57 12.09 1.02 -0.86
N SER A 58 13.00 0.12 -1.26
CA SER A 58 12.64 -1.06 -2.04
C SER A 58 11.56 -1.91 -1.37
N ARG A 59 11.57 -2.00 -0.02
CA ARG A 59 10.51 -2.71 0.73
C ARG A 59 9.17 -1.98 0.68
N PHE A 60 9.16 -0.65 0.76
CA PHE A 60 7.94 0.14 0.57
C PHE A 60 7.39 -0.04 -0.84
N ASP A 61 8.26 0.01 -1.86
CA ASP A 61 7.87 -0.17 -3.27
C ASP A 61 7.25 -1.56 -3.49
N SER A 62 7.92 -2.62 -3.04
CA SER A 62 7.40 -3.99 -3.16
C SER A 62 6.07 -4.18 -2.41
N GLN A 63 5.89 -3.53 -1.25
CA GLN A 63 4.63 -3.58 -0.52
C GLN A 63 3.52 -2.83 -1.26
N ALA A 64 3.80 -1.63 -1.78
CA ALA A 64 2.85 -0.85 -2.56
C ALA A 64 2.40 -1.61 -3.81
N GLU A 65 3.35 -2.17 -4.57
CA GLU A 65 3.06 -2.98 -5.77
C GLU A 65 2.19 -4.20 -5.45
N ARG A 66 2.40 -4.84 -4.29
CA ARG A 66 1.57 -5.97 -3.85
C ARG A 66 0.14 -5.51 -3.58
N LEU A 67 -0.04 -4.44 -2.83
CA LEU A 67 -1.37 -3.90 -2.50
C LEU A 67 -2.10 -3.38 -3.75
N GLN A 68 -1.40 -2.67 -4.63
CA GLN A 68 -1.92 -2.18 -5.92
C GLN A 68 -2.40 -3.32 -6.83
N ARG A 69 -1.70 -4.47 -6.84
CA ARG A 69 -2.14 -5.65 -7.62
C ARG A 69 -3.36 -6.36 -7.03
N MET A 70 -3.58 -6.25 -5.72
CA MET A 70 -4.72 -6.90 -5.05
C MET A 70 -6.04 -6.14 -5.30
N LEU A 71 -6.00 -4.80 -5.34
CA LEU A 71 -7.20 -3.98 -5.47
C LEU A 71 -8.07 -4.31 -6.70
N PRO A 72 -7.53 -4.40 -7.93
CA PRO A 72 -8.34 -4.77 -9.10
C PRO A 72 -8.97 -6.15 -9.00
N GLN A 73 -8.28 -7.11 -8.36
CA GLN A 73 -8.80 -8.47 -8.17
C GLN A 73 -9.99 -8.47 -7.19
N LEU A 74 -9.91 -7.65 -6.15
CA LEU A 74 -11.00 -7.46 -5.19
C LEU A 74 -12.19 -6.73 -5.83
N ASP A 75 -11.92 -5.71 -6.66
CA ASP A 75 -12.95 -4.97 -7.38
C ASP A 75 -13.72 -5.90 -8.35
N VAL A 76 -13.03 -6.73 -9.13
CA VAL A 76 -13.66 -7.74 -10.01
C VAL A 76 -14.46 -8.77 -9.21
N ALA A 77 -13.92 -9.26 -8.09
CA ALA A 77 -14.63 -10.21 -7.24
C ALA A 77 -15.92 -9.61 -6.64
N LEU A 78 -15.89 -8.34 -6.22
CA LEU A 78 -17.06 -7.62 -5.73
C LEU A 78 -18.12 -7.42 -6.80
N GLU A 79 -17.72 -7.06 -8.02
CA GLU A 79 -18.63 -6.91 -9.17
C GLU A 79 -19.35 -8.23 -9.48
N ASN A 80 -18.60 -9.34 -9.59
CA ASN A 80 -19.16 -10.67 -9.83
C ASN A 80 -20.15 -11.09 -8.74
N LEU A 81 -19.81 -10.83 -7.48
CA LEU A 81 -20.65 -11.21 -6.35
C LEU A 81 -21.97 -10.42 -6.35
N ARG A 82 -21.91 -9.11 -6.65
CA ARG A 82 -23.11 -8.27 -6.79
C ARG A 82 -23.98 -8.69 -7.97
N ALA A 83 -23.37 -9.01 -9.11
CA ALA A 83 -24.10 -9.47 -10.29
C ALA A 83 -24.85 -10.79 -10.03
N HIS A 84 -24.21 -11.73 -9.32
CA HIS A 84 -24.83 -13.00 -8.95
C HIS A 84 -26.07 -12.81 -8.07
N PHE A 85 -25.97 -12.00 -7.01
CA PHE A 85 -27.11 -11.71 -6.14
C PHE A 85 -28.25 -10.93 -6.83
N ASN A 86 -27.92 -10.07 -7.80
CA ASN A 86 -28.94 -9.36 -8.59
C ASN A 86 -29.61 -10.23 -9.65
N SER A 87 -29.00 -11.36 -10.04
CA SER A 87 -29.57 -12.31 -11.00
C SER A 87 -30.45 -13.39 -10.36
N GLU A 88 -30.35 -13.57 -9.05
CA GLU A 88 -31.09 -14.56 -8.26
C GLU A 88 -32.25 -13.97 -7.44
N GLY A 89 -32.40 -12.64 -7.42
CA GLY A 89 -33.51 -11.92 -6.77
C GLY A 89 -34.51 -11.36 -7.78
#